data_AF-A0A9C7RJM3-F1
#
_entry.id   AF-A0A9C7RJM3-F1
#
_cell.length_a   1.000
_cell.length_b   1.000
_cell.length_c   1.000
_cell.angle_alpha   90.00
_cell.angle_beta   90.00
_cell.angle_gamma   90.00
#
_symmetry.space_group_name_H-M   'P 1'
#
loop_
_entity.id
_entity.type
_entity.pdbx_description
1 polymer ?
#
loop_
_entity_poly.entity_id
_entity_poly.type
_entity_poly.pdbx_seq_one_letter_code
_entity_poly.pdbx_strand_id
1 'polypeptide(L)'
;MRARQLNMLYLTYLITEQIIHSEWDARRRGLGVSAVTGLAMTARDLIMDPVMVTRSHWVWEESGAWFGILPQNFWGWWLTNFTAIALCLRLGEKAQRAYTKKDDRLAIILYAVMGAGIVVNGIQTGY
;
A
#
# COMPACT_ATOMS: atom_id res chain seq x y z
N MET A 1 16.02 -6.28 -18.04
CA MET A 1 15.59 -6.43 -16.64
C MET A 1 14.29 -5.66 -16.45
N ARG A 2 13.16 -6.31 -16.14
CA ARG A 2 11.90 -5.61 -15.80
C ARG A 2 12.04 -5.09 -14.38
N ALA A 3 12.23 -3.79 -14.19
CA ALA A 3 12.15 -3.16 -12.88
C ALA A 3 10.74 -3.35 -12.33
N ARG A 4 10.54 -4.35 -11.46
CA ARG A 4 9.33 -4.51 -10.68
C ARG A 4 9.39 -3.45 -9.58
N GLN A 5 8.49 -2.47 -9.60
CA GLN A 5 8.39 -1.51 -8.50
C GLN A 5 7.98 -2.27 -7.23
N LEU A 6 8.89 -2.31 -6.25
CA LEU A 6 8.71 -2.98 -4.96
C LEU A 6 7.97 -2.04 -4.00
N ASN A 7 6.68 -1.82 -4.23
CA ASN A 7 5.83 -1.17 -3.23
C ASN A 7 5.41 -2.20 -2.17
N MET A 8 5.27 -1.80 -0.90
CA MET A 8 4.85 -2.67 0.20
C MET A 8 3.53 -3.38 -0.07
N LEU A 9 2.56 -2.70 -0.70
CA LEU A 9 1.30 -3.33 -1.11
C LEU A 9 1.52 -4.44 -2.13
N TYR A 10 2.42 -4.23 -3.11
CA TYR A 10 2.74 -5.23 -4.13
C TYR A 10 3.52 -6.42 -3.55
N LEU A 11 4.47 -6.16 -2.65
CA LEU A 11 5.20 -7.21 -1.93
C LEU A 11 4.25 -8.08 -1.10
N THR A 12 3.33 -7.44 -0.38
CA THR A 12 2.33 -8.14 0.43
C THR A 12 1.39 -8.95 -0.43
N TYR A 13 0.97 -8.42 -1.57
CA TYR A 13 0.22 -9.14 -2.59
C TYR A 13 0.97 -10.39 -3.07
N LEU A 14 2.26 -10.28 -3.42
CA LEU A 14 3.06 -11.41 -3.91
C LEU A 14 3.16 -12.54 -2.88
N ILE A 15 3.39 -12.21 -1.61
CA ILE A 15 3.44 -13.20 -0.53
C ILE A 15 2.06 -13.85 -0.36
N THR A 16 1.00 -13.05 -0.36
CA THR A 16 -0.37 -13.54 -0.20
C THR A 16 -0.80 -14.46 -1.34
N GLU A 17 -0.40 -14.14 -2.56
CA GLU A 17 -0.66 -14.96 -3.75
C GLU A 17 -0.01 -16.34 -3.65
N GLN A 18 1.14 -16.46 -2.98
CA GLN A 18 1.82 -17.74 -2.75
C GLN A 18 1.15 -18.57 -1.66
N ILE A 19 0.53 -17.93 -0.66
CA ILE A 19 -0.11 -18.60 0.47
C ILE A 19 -1.49 -19.16 0.09
N ILE A 20 -2.25 -18.47 -0.76
CA ILE A 20 -3.60 -18.91 -1.14
C ILE A 20 -3.52 -19.97 -2.25
N HIS A 21 -3.85 -21.21 -1.86
CA HIS A 21 -3.79 -22.41 -2.70
C HIS A 21 -4.60 -22.30 -4.01
N SER A 22 -4.10 -22.99 -5.04
CA SER A 22 -4.56 -22.93 -6.44
C SER A 22 -5.89 -23.64 -6.74
N GLU A 23 -6.51 -24.32 -5.76
CA GLU A 23 -7.72 -25.13 -6.00
C GLU A 23 -8.99 -24.28 -6.16
N TRP A 24 -8.92 -22.98 -5.89
CA TRP A 24 -10.05 -22.06 -6.03
C TRP A 24 -10.19 -21.54 -7.46
N ASP A 25 -11.44 -21.29 -7.88
CA ASP A 25 -11.69 -20.56 -9.12
C ASP A 25 -10.99 -19.19 -9.11
N ALA A 26 -10.67 -18.66 -10.30
CA ALA A 26 -9.87 -17.45 -10.43
C ALA A 26 -10.50 -16.23 -9.71
N ARG A 27 -11.84 -16.18 -9.62
CA ARG A 27 -12.56 -15.07 -8.98
C ARG A 27 -12.48 -15.15 -7.46
N ARG A 28 -12.72 -16.33 -6.88
CA ARG A 28 -12.62 -16.62 -5.45
C ARG A 28 -11.20 -16.47 -4.98
N ARG A 29 -10.23 -16.97 -5.75
CA ARG A 29 -8.79 -16.77 -5.49
C ARG A 29 -8.44 -15.30 -5.49
N GLY A 30 -8.86 -14.53 -6.50
CA GLY A 30 -8.59 -13.10 -6.57
C GLY A 30 -9.18 -12.31 -5.39
N LEU A 31 -10.42 -12.62 -4.98
CA LEU A 31 -11.04 -12.02 -3.80
C LEU A 31 -10.34 -12.42 -2.50
N GLY A 32 -9.98 -13.69 -2.34
CA GLY A 32 -9.23 -14.19 -1.19
C GLY A 32 -7.87 -13.50 -1.06
N VAL A 33 -7.13 -13.41 -2.17
CA VAL A 33 -5.82 -12.73 -2.20
C VAL A 33 -5.97 -11.26 -1.86
N SER A 34 -6.99 -10.58 -2.41
CA SER A 34 -7.27 -9.17 -2.09
C SER A 34 -7.57 -8.98 -0.60
N ALA A 35 -8.38 -9.85 -0.01
CA ALA A 35 -8.80 -9.75 1.39
C ALA A 35 -7.62 -9.98 2.35
N VAL A 36 -6.83 -11.01 2.12
CA VAL A 36 -5.67 -11.34 2.96
C VAL A 36 -4.55 -10.30 2.78
N THR A 37 -4.34 -9.78 1.55
CA THR A 37 -3.39 -8.69 1.31
C THR A 37 -3.80 -7.44 2.09
N GLY A 38 -5.08 -7.07 2.04
CA GLY A 38 -5.63 -5.96 2.81
C GLY A 38 -5.43 -6.16 4.31
N LEU A 39 -5.71 -7.36 4.83
CA LEU A 39 -5.53 -7.68 6.26
C LEU A 39 -4.07 -7.57 6.69
N ALA A 40 -3.14 -8.08 5.88
CA ALA A 40 -1.71 -8.00 6.19
C ALA A 40 -1.21 -6.55 6.20
N MET A 41 -1.73 -5.69 5.32
CA MET A 41 -1.43 -4.25 5.37
C MET A 41 -2.03 -3.58 6.60
N THR A 42 -3.28 -3.85 6.93
CA THR A 42 -3.90 -3.33 8.15
C THR A 42 -3.19 -3.82 9.42
N ALA A 43 -2.69 -5.06 9.45
CA ALA A 43 -1.91 -5.58 10.56
C ALA A 43 -0.57 -4.83 10.74
N ARG A 44 0.06 -4.41 9.64
CA ARG A 44 1.23 -3.54 9.69
C ARG A 44 0.87 -2.17 10.27
N ASP A 45 -0.26 -1.60 9.86
CA ASP A 45 -0.72 -0.29 10.34
C ASP A 45 -1.05 -0.34 11.84
N LEU A 46 -1.61 -1.46 12.35
CA LEU A 46 -1.83 -1.66 13.78
C LEU A 46 -0.54 -1.58 14.63
N ILE A 47 0.62 -1.86 14.03
CA ILE A 47 1.93 -1.78 14.69
C ILE A 47 2.59 -0.42 14.47
N MET A 48 2.50 0.11 13.25
CA MET A 48 3.19 1.34 12.84
C MET A 48 2.46 2.61 13.33
N ASP A 49 1.13 2.64 13.23
CA ASP A 49 0.33 3.82 13.53
C ASP A 49 0.46 4.25 15.01
N PRO A 50 0.49 3.34 16.01
CA PRO A 50 0.78 3.73 17.39
C PRO A 50 2.15 4.41 17.56
N VAL A 51 3.17 3.98 16.82
CA VAL A 51 4.50 4.65 16.86
C VAL A 51 4.40 6.07 16.30
N MET A 52 3.59 6.28 15.26
CA MET A 52 3.38 7.62 14.70
C MET A 52 2.61 8.54 15.65
N VAL A 53 1.60 8.01 16.35
CA VAL A 53 0.86 8.80 17.35
C VAL A 53 1.71 9.11 18.57
N THR A 54 2.45 8.12 19.11
CA THR A 54 3.33 8.32 20.28
C THR A 54 4.47 9.30 20.01
N ARG A 55 4.96 9.39 18.77
CA ARG A 55 5.95 10.40 18.34
C ARG A 55 5.33 11.74 17.94
N SER A 56 4.02 11.91 18.15
CA SER A 56 3.26 13.12 17.78
C SER A 56 3.35 13.47 16.29
N HIS A 57 3.65 12.49 15.43
CA HIS A 57 3.57 12.69 13.97
C HIS A 57 2.11 12.78 13.52
N TRP A 58 1.22 12.02 14.16
CA TRP A 58 -0.23 12.08 13.93
C TRP A 58 -0.95 12.41 15.22
N VAL A 59 -1.90 13.33 15.11
CA VAL A 59 -2.80 13.75 16.19
C VAL A 59 -4.22 13.60 15.67
N TRP A 60 -5.06 12.94 16.44
CA TRP A 60 -6.46 12.71 16.11
C TRP A 60 -7.34 13.68 16.89
N GLU A 61 -8.34 14.27 16.22
CA GLU A 61 -9.30 15.17 16.87
C GLU A 61 -10.16 14.43 17.89
N GLU A 62 -10.60 13.22 17.53
CA GLU A 62 -11.31 12.31 18.41
C GLU A 62 -10.37 11.18 18.84
N SER A 63 -10.29 10.91 20.15
CA SER A 63 -9.48 9.81 20.66
C SER A 63 -10.20 8.49 20.44
N GLY A 64 -9.64 7.64 19.59
CA GLY A 64 -10.12 6.28 19.39
C GLY A 64 -9.60 5.28 20.43
N ALA A 65 -10.20 4.09 20.44
CA ALA A 65 -9.93 3.04 21.44
C ALA A 65 -8.54 2.37 21.30
N TRP A 66 -7.84 2.54 20.18
CA TRP A 66 -6.54 1.91 19.91
C TRP A 66 -5.42 2.94 19.88
N PHE A 67 -4.71 3.15 21.00
CA PHE A 67 -3.65 4.17 21.12
C PHE A 67 -4.07 5.58 20.69
N GLY A 68 -5.37 5.93 20.83
CA GLY A 68 -5.93 7.20 20.37
C GLY A 68 -6.42 7.20 18.93
N ILE A 69 -6.28 6.09 18.20
CA ILE A 69 -6.67 5.93 16.79
C ILE A 69 -8.06 5.30 16.70
N LEU A 70 -8.92 5.85 15.84
CA LEU A 70 -10.26 5.30 15.61
C LEU A 70 -10.19 3.96 14.86
N PRO A 71 -10.91 2.91 15.30
CA PRO A 71 -10.98 1.65 14.58
C PRO A 71 -11.43 1.77 13.10
N GLN A 72 -12.22 2.81 12.79
CA GLN A 72 -12.66 3.10 11.43
C GLN A 72 -11.49 3.38 10.46
N ASN A 73 -10.36 3.93 10.95
CA ASN A 73 -9.16 4.14 10.15
C ASN A 73 -8.63 2.82 9.58
N PHE A 74 -8.42 1.83 10.45
CA PHE A 74 -7.94 0.50 10.05
C PHE A 74 -8.91 -0.18 9.09
N TRP A 75 -10.22 0.00 9.31
CA TRP A 75 -11.22 -0.56 8.41
C TRP A 75 -11.18 0.08 7.02
N GLY A 76 -11.00 1.41 6.97
CA GLY A 76 -10.82 2.17 5.73
C GLY A 76 -9.56 1.74 4.97
N TRP A 77 -8.45 1.52 5.67
CA TRP A 77 -7.21 1.03 5.06
C TRP A 77 -7.35 -0.37 4.50
N TRP A 78 -7.98 -1.28 5.23
CA TRP A 78 -8.27 -2.61 4.71
C TRP A 78 -9.11 -2.53 3.44
N LEU A 79 -10.22 -1.78 3.46
CA LEU A 79 -11.16 -1.70 2.34
C LEU A 79 -10.50 -1.10 1.10
N THR A 80 -9.66 -0.07 1.30
CA THR A 80 -8.88 0.56 0.24
C THR A 80 -7.92 -0.44 -0.41
N ASN A 81 -7.13 -1.15 0.39
CA ASN A 81 -6.17 -2.15 -0.10
C ASN A 81 -6.87 -3.33 -0.79
N PHE A 82 -7.95 -3.84 -0.18
CA PHE A 82 -8.79 -4.87 -0.78
C PHE A 82 -9.32 -4.45 -2.15
N THR A 83 -9.93 -3.26 -2.23
CA THR A 83 -10.55 -2.76 -3.46
C THR A 83 -9.49 -2.51 -4.53
N ALA A 84 -8.34 -1.94 -4.17
CA ALA A 84 -7.24 -1.69 -5.08
C ALA A 84 -6.74 -3.00 -5.72
N ILE A 85 -6.44 -4.03 -4.92
CA ILE A 85 -5.99 -5.32 -5.45
C ILE A 85 -7.09 -6.02 -6.24
N ALA A 86 -8.34 -6.01 -5.76
CA ALA A 86 -9.46 -6.64 -6.46
C ALA A 86 -9.70 -5.99 -7.84
N LEU A 87 -9.60 -4.66 -7.94
CA LEU A 87 -9.68 -3.94 -9.20
C LEU A 87 -8.47 -4.23 -10.09
N CYS A 88 -7.25 -4.21 -9.55
CA CYS A 88 -6.04 -4.54 -10.29
C CYS A 88 -6.09 -5.96 -10.88
N LEU A 89 -6.58 -6.96 -10.14
CA LEU A 89 -6.70 -8.32 -10.65
C LEU A 89 -7.79 -8.45 -11.71
N ARG A 90 -8.90 -7.69 -11.59
CA ARG A 90 -9.99 -7.70 -12.58
C ARG A 90 -9.64 -6.94 -13.86
N LEU A 91 -8.85 -5.88 -13.75
CA LEU A 91 -8.51 -4.99 -14.87
C LEU A 91 -7.12 -5.27 -15.46
N GLY A 92 -6.26 -5.98 -14.71
CA GLY A 92 -4.83 -6.15 -14.98
C GLY A 92 -4.52 -6.84 -16.30
N GLU A 93 -5.31 -7.81 -16.74
CA GLU A 93 -5.11 -8.47 -18.03
C GLU A 93 -5.27 -7.49 -19.21
N LYS A 94 -6.21 -6.54 -19.10
CA LYS A 94 -6.45 -5.51 -20.11
C LYS A 94 -5.41 -4.40 -20.04
N ALA A 95 -5.04 -3.99 -18.82
CA ALA A 95 -4.04 -2.94 -18.59
C ALA A 95 -2.62 -3.37 -19.00
N GLN A 96 -2.21 -4.62 -18.74
CA GLN A 96 -0.92 -5.14 -19.19
C GLN A 96 -0.81 -5.23 -20.72
N ARG A 97 -1.92 -5.52 -21.42
CA ARG A 97 -1.95 -5.56 -22.89
C ARG A 97 -1.89 -4.17 -23.52
N ALA A 98 -2.50 -3.17 -22.90
CA ALA A 98 -2.44 -1.78 -23.34
C ALA A 98 -1.08 -1.12 -23.01
N TYR A 99 -0.31 -1.69 -22.07
CA TYR A 99 0.97 -1.16 -21.63
C TYR A 99 2.11 -1.46 -22.62
N THR A 100 2.15 -0.67 -23.69
CA THR A 100 3.21 -0.71 -24.70
C THR A 100 4.20 0.42 -24.44
N LYS A 101 5.42 0.06 -24.04
CA LYS A 101 6.63 0.89 -23.82
C LYS A 101 6.48 2.08 -22.85
N LYS A 102 7.09 1.95 -21.66
CA LYS A 102 7.12 2.93 -20.58
C LYS A 102 8.14 4.04 -20.85
N ASP A 103 7.71 5.30 -20.89
CA ASP A 103 8.61 6.45 -20.79
C ASP A 103 8.86 6.76 -19.31
N ASP A 104 9.98 6.26 -18.78
CA ASP A 104 10.33 6.31 -17.35
C ASP A 104 10.77 7.71 -16.86
N ARG A 105 10.95 8.67 -17.77
CA ARG A 105 11.48 10.00 -17.45
C ARG A 105 10.62 10.75 -16.45
N LEU A 106 9.30 10.67 -16.59
CA LEU A 106 8.36 11.34 -15.68
C LEU A 106 8.46 10.75 -14.27
N ALA A 107 8.53 9.42 -14.15
CA ALA A 107 8.67 8.77 -12.85
C ALA A 107 9.99 9.14 -12.16
N ILE A 108 11.08 9.21 -12.93
CA ILE A 108 12.39 9.64 -12.43
C ILE A 108 12.36 11.08 -11.95
N ILE A 109 11.77 12.00 -12.73
CA ILE A 109 11.64 13.43 -12.36
C ILE A 109 10.81 13.57 -11.09
N LEU A 110 9.66 12.91 -11.01
CA LEU A 110 8.79 12.97 -9.83
C LEU A 110 9.48 12.42 -8.57
N TYR A 111 10.22 11.31 -8.70
CA TYR A 111 11.01 10.77 -7.59
C TYR A 111 12.14 11.70 -7.16
N ALA A 112 12.85 12.30 -8.11
CA ALA A 112 13.93 13.24 -7.82
C ALA A 112 13.40 14.50 -7.10
N VAL A 113 12.25 15.02 -7.52
CA VAL A 113 11.58 16.16 -6.88
C VAL A 113 11.12 15.82 -5.46
N MET A 114 10.47 14.67 -5.27
CA MET A 114 10.08 14.22 -3.92
C MET A 114 11.30 14.03 -3.01
N GLY A 115 12.35 13.37 -3.50
CA GLY A 115 13.58 13.16 -2.74
C GLY A 115 14.27 14.48 -2.38
N ALA A 116 14.37 15.41 -3.32
CA ALA A 116 14.91 16.74 -3.07
C ALA A 116 14.10 17.50 -2.02
N GLY A 117 12.76 17.40 -2.06
CA GLY A 117 11.90 18.01 -1.04
C GLY A 117 12.18 17.50 0.37
N ILE A 118 12.38 16.19 0.52
CA ILE A 118 12.74 15.57 1.82
C ILE A 118 14.12 16.07 2.30
N VAL A 119 15.11 16.14 1.41
CA VAL A 119 16.46 16.63 1.75
C VAL A 119 16.44 18.10 2.15
N VAL A 120 15.73 18.94 1.38
CA VAL A 120 15.56 20.37 1.70
C VAL A 120 14.87 20.56 3.04
N ASN A 121 13.82 19.79 3.31
CA ASN A 121 13.12 19.83 4.59
C ASN A 121 14.04 19.39 5.76
N GLY A 122 14.86 18.36 5.57
CA GLY A 122 15.85 17.91 6.55
C GLY A 122 16.88 18.99 6.89
N ILE A 123 17.44 19.66 5.86
CA ILE A 123 18.39 20.77 6.04
C ILE A 123 17.74 21.95 6.78
N GLN A 124 16.47 22.26 6.48
CA GLN A 124 15.73 23.36 7.11
C GLN A 124 15.36 23.09 8.58
N THR A 125 15.17 21.82 8.95
CA THR A 125 14.77 21.42 10.31
C THR A 125 15.96 21.08 11.22
N GLY A 126 17.20 21.15 10.71
CA GLY A 126 18.42 21.12 11.52
C GLY A 126 18.85 19.74 11.99
N TYR A 127 18.59 18.69 11.20
CA TYR A 127 19.29 17.41 11.31
C TYR A 127 20.47 17.35 10.32
#